data_AF-A0A350HBT9-F1
#
_entry.id   AF-A0A350HBT9-F1
#
_cell.length_a   1.000
_cell.length_b   1.000
_cell.length_c   1.000
_cell.angle_alpha   90.00
_cell.angle_beta   90.00
_cell.angle_gamma   90.00
#
_symmetry.space_group_name_H-M   'P 1'
#
loop_
_entity.id
_entity.type
_entity.pdbx_description
1 polymer ?
#
loop_
_entity_poly.entity_id
_entity_poly.type
_entity_poly.pdbx_seq_one_letter_code
_entity_poly.pdbx_strand_id
1 'polypeptide(L)'
;MENYFLNLSDTISIFHLNILLLIGFSLIGGTLGGRIFQKLKIPQVVGYITIGIIIGTSGVKILDVETVKAFEPFNYFALGMIGFMIGGELKMDVLSKFGKQFLIILFAEGLAAFVVVTLLIGFIGMIFIHDAKLVWSLAILLGAISSATAPAATTDVLWEYKAKGPLTRTVLGIVALDDGLALLLFAIASSVAASLMGDSLNILESIFTPIYEIVGSLMLGFLLGFFMGKILKRYNEDDKILVFSIGIVLTGLGLAALMSLNILLAAMTMGVTVVNLSPYRSKELFKLIQNFTPPIYILFFVLVGAKLNVQGMSLSVIFLLAAYLTGRTLGKMYGASFGAKLSGAPATVIKNLPLCLFSQAGVAIGL
;
A
#
# COMPACT_ATOMS: atom_id res chain seq x y z
N MET A 1 42.53 12.49 -8.96
CA MET A 1 41.58 12.07 -7.91
C MET A 1 40.14 11.88 -8.42
N GLU A 2 39.83 12.16 -9.69
CA GLU A 2 38.50 11.91 -10.28
C GLU A 2 38.27 10.46 -10.75
N ASN A 3 39.32 9.71 -11.10
CA ASN A 3 39.19 8.34 -11.63
C ASN A 3 39.05 7.21 -10.58
N TYR A 4 39.07 7.54 -9.28
CA TYR A 4 38.84 6.53 -8.22
C TYR A 4 37.37 6.38 -7.84
N PHE A 5 36.53 7.39 -8.09
CA PHE A 5 35.10 7.34 -7.78
C PHE A 5 34.26 6.64 -8.84
N LEU A 6 34.70 6.64 -10.11
CA LEU A 6 34.00 5.97 -11.21
C LEU A 6 34.20 4.44 -11.23
N ASN A 7 35.29 3.92 -10.65
CA ASN A 7 35.54 2.47 -10.58
C ASN A 7 34.84 1.79 -9.39
N LEU A 8 34.40 2.52 -8.36
CA LEU A 8 33.73 1.88 -7.21
C LEU A 8 32.35 1.34 -7.58
N SER A 9 31.57 2.02 -8.42
CA SER A 9 30.21 1.57 -8.80
C SER A 9 30.24 0.26 -9.59
N ASP A 10 31.21 0.10 -10.49
CA ASP A 10 31.31 -1.11 -11.32
C ASP A 10 31.89 -2.29 -10.52
N THR A 11 32.81 -2.03 -9.58
CA THR A 11 33.40 -3.07 -8.72
C THR A 11 32.42 -3.61 -7.68
N ILE A 12 31.46 -2.81 -7.21
CA ILE A 12 30.47 -3.25 -6.20
C ILE A 12 29.45 -4.24 -6.80
N SER A 13 29.13 -4.12 -8.08
CA SER A 13 28.18 -5.01 -8.78
C SER A 13 28.64 -6.47 -8.87
N ILE A 14 29.94 -6.74 -8.69
CA ILE A 14 30.55 -8.08 -8.82
C ILE A 14 30.40 -8.90 -7.53
N PHE A 15 30.06 -8.27 -6.39
CA PHE A 15 29.83 -9.02 -5.16
C PHE A 15 28.41 -9.61 -5.14
N HIS A 16 28.28 -10.86 -5.58
CA HIS A 16 27.16 -11.71 -5.17
C HIS A 16 27.23 -11.93 -3.66
N LEU A 17 26.67 -11.00 -2.90
CA LEU A 17 26.56 -11.09 -1.46
C LEU A 17 25.47 -12.12 -1.12
N ASN A 18 25.75 -12.97 -0.14
CA ASN A 18 24.73 -13.89 0.37
C ASN A 18 23.52 -13.08 0.88
N ILE A 19 22.31 -13.59 0.62
CA ILE A 19 21.04 -13.00 1.01
C ILE A 19 20.97 -12.62 2.50
N LEU A 20 21.63 -13.38 3.38
CA LEU A 20 21.71 -13.07 4.82
C LEU A 20 22.45 -11.75 5.10
N LEU A 21 23.51 -11.50 4.34
CA LEU A 21 24.33 -10.30 4.47
C LEU A 21 23.57 -9.08 3.91
N LEU A 22 22.84 -9.26 2.82
CA LEU A 22 21.95 -8.23 2.25
C LEU A 22 20.83 -7.86 3.20
N ILE A 23 20.20 -8.83 3.88
CA ILE A 23 19.21 -8.59 4.93
C ILE A 23 19.85 -7.81 6.10
N GLY A 24 21.03 -8.23 6.54
CA GLY A 24 21.77 -7.57 7.62
C GLY A 24 22.06 -6.10 7.31
N PHE A 25 22.61 -5.81 6.13
CA PHE A 25 22.86 -4.42 5.70
C PHE A 25 21.58 -3.62 5.51
N SER A 26 20.53 -4.23 4.96
CA SER A 26 19.24 -3.56 4.80
C SER A 26 18.63 -3.17 6.14
N LEU A 27 18.68 -4.05 7.14
CA LEU A 27 18.20 -3.77 8.50
C LEU A 27 19.04 -2.70 9.20
N ILE A 28 20.37 -2.85 9.20
CA ILE A 28 21.26 -1.90 9.86
C ILE A 28 21.18 -0.53 9.18
N GLY A 29 21.35 -0.51 7.86
CA GLY A 29 21.29 0.70 7.04
C GLY A 29 19.93 1.38 7.16
N GLY A 30 18.83 0.63 7.01
CA GLY A 30 17.47 1.15 7.18
C GLY A 30 17.27 1.75 8.57
N THR A 31 17.64 1.04 9.64
CA THR A 31 17.51 1.55 11.02
C THR A 31 18.30 2.85 11.23
N LEU A 32 19.54 2.91 10.73
CA LEU A 32 20.37 4.12 10.79
C LEU A 32 19.75 5.26 10.00
N GLY A 33 19.31 5.00 8.76
CA GLY A 33 18.62 5.97 7.91
C GLY A 33 17.36 6.51 8.57
N GLY A 34 16.49 5.65 9.09
CA GLY A 34 15.30 6.05 9.83
C GLY A 34 15.64 6.92 11.05
N ARG A 35 16.67 6.57 11.81
CA ARG A 35 17.12 7.37 12.97
C ARG A 35 17.68 8.74 12.57
N ILE A 36 18.40 8.83 11.46
CA ILE A 36 18.89 10.10 10.92
C ILE A 36 17.70 10.99 10.53
N PHE A 37 16.74 10.46 9.79
CA PHE A 37 15.56 11.21 9.36
C PHE A 37 14.68 11.64 10.53
N GLN A 38 14.53 10.79 11.55
CA GLN A 38 13.82 11.14 12.78
C GLN A 38 14.50 12.31 13.53
N LYS A 39 15.84 12.36 13.57
CA LYS A 39 16.57 13.53 14.12
C LYS A 39 16.31 14.81 13.32
N LEU A 40 16.07 14.68 12.02
CA LEU A 40 15.68 15.78 11.14
C LEU A 40 14.17 16.11 11.22
N LYS A 41 13.41 15.43 12.09
CA LYS A 41 11.95 15.54 12.23
C LYS A 41 11.17 15.12 10.97
N ILE A 42 11.75 14.20 10.20
CA ILE A 42 11.11 13.56 9.05
C ILE A 42 10.74 12.11 9.45
N PRO A 43 9.60 11.57 9.00
CA PRO A 43 9.22 10.19 9.31
C PRO A 43 10.29 9.16 8.96
N GLN A 44 10.46 8.16 9.83
CA GLN A 44 11.50 7.14 9.69
C GLN A 44 11.40 6.33 8.38
N VAL A 45 10.18 6.13 7.88
CA VAL A 45 9.89 5.43 6.60
C VAL A 45 10.64 6.06 5.42
N VAL A 46 10.75 7.39 5.40
CA VAL A 46 11.47 8.10 4.33
C VAL A 46 12.96 7.72 4.36
N GLY A 47 13.53 7.58 5.55
CA GLY A 47 14.89 7.09 5.74
C GLY A 47 15.08 5.66 5.23
N TYR A 48 14.12 4.75 5.48
CA TYR A 48 14.18 3.37 4.98
C TYR A 48 14.18 3.31 3.45
N ILE A 49 13.28 4.05 2.81
CA ILE A 49 13.17 4.12 1.35
C ILE A 49 14.44 4.72 0.74
N THR A 50 14.98 5.78 1.36
CA THR A 50 16.21 6.44 0.88
C THR A 50 17.40 5.49 0.91
N ILE A 51 17.54 4.71 1.98
CA ILE A 51 18.57 3.65 2.03
C ILE A 51 18.35 2.63 0.92
N GLY A 52 17.11 2.20 0.70
CA GLY A 52 16.73 1.33 -0.41
C GLY A 52 17.17 1.85 -1.77
N ILE A 53 16.91 3.12 -2.08
CA ILE A 53 17.31 3.76 -3.34
C ILE A 53 18.84 3.75 -3.48
N ILE A 54 19.57 4.05 -2.40
CA ILE A 54 21.04 4.08 -2.39
C ILE A 54 21.63 2.69 -2.65
N ILE A 55 21.12 1.64 -2.00
CA ILE A 55 21.70 0.29 -2.14
C ILE A 55 21.11 -0.50 -3.31
N GLY A 56 19.97 -0.08 -3.84
CA GLY A 56 19.24 -0.76 -4.89
C GLY A 56 19.63 -0.38 -6.30
N THR A 57 18.71 -0.67 -7.23
CA THR A 57 18.96 -0.66 -8.68
C THR A 57 19.34 0.71 -9.25
N SER A 58 18.88 1.81 -8.64
CA SER A 58 19.21 3.18 -9.06
C SER A 58 20.54 3.72 -8.51
N GLY A 59 21.01 3.18 -7.38
CA GLY A 59 22.18 3.68 -6.68
C GLY A 59 23.41 2.83 -6.94
N VAL A 60 23.93 2.23 -5.87
CA VAL A 60 25.17 1.44 -5.83
C VAL A 60 24.97 0.02 -6.39
N LYS A 61 23.73 -0.42 -6.63
CA LYS A 61 23.38 -1.74 -7.20
C LYS A 61 23.90 -2.93 -6.39
N ILE A 62 23.91 -2.78 -5.06
CA ILE A 62 24.20 -3.88 -4.13
C ILE A 62 23.04 -4.90 -4.13
N LEU A 63 21.80 -4.40 -4.24
CA LEU A 63 20.61 -5.21 -4.52
C LEU A 63 20.32 -5.13 -6.02
N ASP A 64 20.57 -6.24 -6.72
CA ASP A 64 20.23 -6.38 -8.12
C ASP A 64 18.75 -6.77 -8.32
N VAL A 65 18.29 -6.73 -9.57
CA VAL A 65 16.89 -7.00 -9.92
C VAL A 65 16.50 -8.44 -9.54
N GLU A 66 17.41 -9.40 -9.68
CA GLU A 66 17.14 -10.81 -9.36
C GLU A 66 16.97 -11.02 -7.85
N THR A 67 17.85 -10.43 -7.02
CA THR A 67 17.71 -10.49 -5.57
C THR A 67 16.40 -9.83 -5.14
N VAL A 68 16.09 -8.65 -5.67
CA VAL A 68 14.86 -7.93 -5.35
C VAL A 68 13.61 -8.75 -5.69
N LYS A 69 13.64 -9.52 -6.79
CA LYS A 69 12.58 -10.49 -7.14
C LYS A 69 12.54 -11.68 -6.17
N ALA A 70 13.69 -12.22 -5.76
CA ALA A 70 13.75 -13.31 -4.79
C ALA A 70 13.12 -12.94 -3.42
N PHE A 71 13.08 -11.64 -3.07
CA PHE A 71 12.41 -11.13 -1.87
C PHE A 71 10.89 -10.88 -2.03
N GLU A 72 10.29 -11.16 -3.18
CA GLU A 72 8.86 -10.95 -3.40
C GLU A 72 7.95 -11.66 -2.37
N PRO A 73 8.18 -12.94 -1.99
CA PRO A 73 7.40 -13.58 -0.94
C PRO A 73 7.47 -12.85 0.41
N PHE A 74 8.64 -12.28 0.73
CA PHE A 74 8.81 -11.48 1.94
C PHE A 74 8.03 -10.16 1.88
N ASN A 75 7.94 -9.53 0.71
CA ASN A 75 7.11 -8.33 0.53
C ASN A 75 5.62 -8.64 0.75
N TYR A 76 5.12 -9.78 0.26
CA TYR A 76 3.75 -10.22 0.56
C TYR A 76 3.56 -10.46 2.05
N PHE A 77 4.51 -11.10 2.73
CA PHE A 77 4.46 -11.26 4.17
C PHE A 77 4.39 -9.92 4.91
N ALA A 78 5.25 -8.97 4.57
CA ALA A 78 5.25 -7.64 5.16
C ALA A 78 3.92 -6.90 4.93
N LEU A 79 3.41 -6.88 3.70
CA LEU A 79 2.12 -6.30 3.35
C LEU A 79 0.97 -6.98 4.12
N GLY A 80 1.00 -8.29 4.26
CA GLY A 80 0.02 -9.04 5.03
C GLY A 80 0.04 -8.68 6.52
N MET A 81 1.22 -8.56 7.12
CA MET A 81 1.35 -8.11 8.52
C MET A 81 0.87 -6.68 8.72
N ILE A 82 1.18 -5.78 7.79
CA ILE A 82 0.68 -4.40 7.78
C ILE A 82 -0.85 -4.41 7.70
N GLY A 83 -1.42 -5.13 6.73
CA GLY A 83 -2.85 -5.31 6.56
C GLY A 83 -3.53 -5.82 7.82
N PHE A 84 -3.01 -6.90 8.38
CA PHE A 84 -3.52 -7.49 9.62
C PHE A 84 -3.56 -6.46 10.77
N MET A 85 -2.48 -5.70 10.95
CA MET A 85 -2.40 -4.66 11.97
C MET A 85 -3.40 -3.52 11.74
N ILE A 86 -3.57 -3.07 10.49
CA ILE A 86 -4.58 -2.03 10.14
C ILE A 86 -5.99 -2.55 10.42
N GLY A 87 -6.28 -3.80 10.04
CA GLY A 87 -7.55 -4.45 10.34
C GLY A 87 -7.84 -4.48 11.85
N GLY A 88 -6.81 -4.69 12.66
CA GLY A 88 -6.89 -4.65 14.12
C GLY A 88 -7.34 -3.32 14.74
N GLU A 89 -7.27 -2.21 14.00
CA GLU A 89 -7.75 -0.91 14.45
C GLU A 89 -9.23 -0.65 14.08
N LEU A 90 -9.81 -1.46 13.19
CA LEU A 90 -11.15 -1.27 12.64
C LEU A 90 -12.22 -1.99 13.47
N LYS A 91 -12.63 -1.34 14.55
CA LYS A 91 -13.73 -1.81 15.40
C LYS A 91 -15.08 -1.56 14.75
N MET A 92 -15.99 -2.53 14.85
CA MET A 92 -17.34 -2.48 14.31
C MET A 92 -18.15 -1.33 14.92
N ASP A 93 -17.89 -0.97 16.18
CA ASP A 93 -18.49 0.20 16.83
C ASP A 93 -18.11 1.52 16.13
N VAL A 94 -16.90 1.58 15.56
CA VAL A 94 -16.43 2.75 14.81
C VAL A 94 -17.02 2.74 13.40
N LEU A 95 -17.01 1.57 12.73
CA LEU A 95 -17.57 1.42 11.38
C LEU A 95 -19.09 1.66 11.35
N SER A 96 -19.84 1.15 12.32
CA SER A 96 -21.29 1.38 12.41
C SER A 96 -21.63 2.85 12.65
N LYS A 97 -20.82 3.55 13.45
CA LYS A 97 -21.05 4.96 13.78
C LYS A 97 -20.60 5.93 12.70
N PHE A 98 -19.49 5.67 12.01
CA PHE A 98 -18.86 6.59 11.07
C PHE A 98 -18.78 6.07 9.62
N GLY A 99 -19.27 4.86 9.34
CA GLY A 99 -19.12 4.21 8.03
C GLY A 99 -19.71 5.00 6.88
N LYS A 100 -20.88 5.63 7.05
CA LYS A 100 -21.46 6.53 6.03
C LYS A 100 -20.53 7.72 5.75
N GLN A 101 -19.92 8.28 6.79
CA GLN A 101 -18.96 9.38 6.64
C GLN A 101 -17.72 8.90 5.87
N PHE A 102 -17.18 7.73 6.20
CA PHE A 102 -16.02 7.15 5.53
C PHE A 102 -16.31 6.87 4.05
N LEU A 103 -17.47 6.28 3.72
CA LEU A 103 -17.86 6.00 2.33
C LEU A 103 -18.00 7.28 1.50
N ILE A 104 -18.65 8.32 2.03
CA ILE A 104 -18.79 9.60 1.31
C ILE A 104 -17.41 10.18 1.00
N ILE A 105 -16.50 10.18 1.97
CA ILE A 105 -15.15 10.70 1.76
C ILE A 105 -14.38 9.84 0.76
N LEU A 106 -14.38 8.51 0.95
CA LEU A 106 -13.74 7.52 0.09
C LEU A 106 -14.13 7.71 -1.38
N PHE A 107 -15.43 7.74 -1.68
CA PHE A 107 -15.90 7.94 -3.05
C PHE A 107 -15.52 9.33 -3.57
N ALA A 108 -15.65 10.38 -2.76
CA ALA A 108 -15.29 11.73 -3.19
C ALA A 108 -13.81 11.86 -3.54
N GLU A 109 -12.91 11.30 -2.73
CA GLU A 109 -11.47 11.38 -2.99
C GLU A 109 -10.99 10.45 -4.09
N GLY A 110 -11.46 9.20 -4.12
CA GLY A 110 -11.06 8.21 -5.11
C GLY A 110 -11.56 8.56 -6.51
N LEU A 111 -12.83 8.99 -6.64
CA LEU A 111 -13.39 9.42 -7.92
C LEU A 111 -12.79 10.75 -8.39
N ALA A 112 -12.54 11.70 -7.49
CA ALA A 112 -11.88 12.95 -7.88
C ALA A 112 -10.47 12.70 -8.40
N ALA A 113 -9.67 11.85 -7.73
CA ALA A 113 -8.35 11.44 -8.20
C ALA A 113 -8.44 10.76 -9.57
N PHE A 114 -9.35 9.79 -9.71
CA PHE A 114 -9.62 9.08 -10.96
C PHE A 114 -9.89 10.02 -12.12
N VAL A 115 -10.86 10.92 -11.97
CA VAL A 115 -11.27 11.84 -13.05
C VAL A 115 -10.15 12.83 -13.38
N VAL A 116 -9.55 13.45 -12.37
CA VAL A 116 -8.51 14.48 -12.58
C VAL A 116 -7.28 13.88 -13.28
N VAL A 117 -6.82 12.70 -12.83
CA VAL A 117 -5.66 12.03 -13.44
C VAL A 117 -6.00 11.55 -14.85
N THR A 118 -7.17 10.95 -15.08
CA THR A 118 -7.59 10.51 -16.41
C THR A 118 -7.60 11.68 -17.40
N LEU A 119 -8.17 12.83 -17.01
CA LEU A 119 -8.21 14.00 -17.88
C LEU A 119 -6.81 14.58 -18.11
N LEU A 120 -6.01 14.78 -17.06
CA LEU A 120 -4.67 15.37 -17.20
C LEU A 120 -3.73 14.49 -18.04
N ILE A 121 -3.71 13.18 -17.79
CA ILE A 121 -2.92 12.24 -18.58
C ILE A 121 -3.45 12.12 -20.01
N GLY A 122 -4.76 12.12 -20.20
CA GLY A 122 -5.37 12.09 -21.53
C GLY A 122 -4.95 13.29 -22.37
N PHE A 123 -5.12 14.51 -21.84
CA PHE A 123 -4.77 15.73 -22.58
C PHE A 123 -3.26 15.91 -22.78
N ILE A 124 -2.44 15.67 -21.75
CA ILE A 124 -0.99 15.83 -21.86
C ILE A 124 -0.39 14.70 -22.71
N GLY A 125 -0.89 13.47 -22.58
CA GLY A 125 -0.46 12.33 -23.37
C GLY A 125 -0.66 12.55 -24.86
N MET A 126 -1.78 13.17 -25.27
CA MET A 126 -2.05 13.50 -26.67
C MET A 126 -1.03 14.47 -27.30
N ILE A 127 -0.31 15.25 -26.48
CA ILE A 127 0.76 16.16 -26.97
C ILE A 127 1.99 15.35 -27.39
N PHE A 128 2.30 14.25 -26.68
CA PHE A 128 3.52 13.47 -26.88
C PHE A 128 3.30 12.18 -27.69
N ILE A 129 2.09 11.63 -27.66
CA ILE A 129 1.72 10.35 -28.26
C ILE A 129 0.56 10.61 -29.22
N HIS A 130 0.78 10.38 -30.51
CA HIS A 130 -0.22 10.64 -31.56
C HIS A 130 -1.22 9.50 -31.78
N ASP A 131 -1.36 8.59 -30.81
CA ASP A 131 -2.36 7.53 -30.80
C ASP A 131 -3.39 7.79 -29.68
N ALA A 132 -4.56 8.29 -30.08
CA ALA A 132 -5.62 8.63 -29.14
C ALA A 132 -6.13 7.42 -28.35
N LYS A 133 -6.19 6.23 -28.97
CA LYS A 133 -6.70 5.03 -28.30
C LYS A 133 -5.74 4.64 -27.18
N LEU A 134 -4.45 4.56 -27.50
CA LEU A 134 -3.42 4.22 -26.53
C LEU A 134 -3.39 5.22 -25.37
N VAL A 135 -3.44 6.52 -25.68
CA VAL A 135 -3.39 7.58 -24.65
C VAL A 135 -4.56 7.49 -23.69
N TRP A 136 -5.79 7.40 -24.20
CA TRP A 136 -6.98 7.36 -23.34
C TRP A 136 -7.11 6.05 -22.57
N SER A 137 -6.68 4.92 -23.15
CA SER A 137 -6.56 3.64 -22.44
C SER A 137 -5.55 3.71 -21.29
N LEU A 138 -4.38 4.30 -21.52
CA LEU A 138 -3.39 4.51 -20.46
C LEU A 138 -3.89 5.52 -19.41
N ALA A 139 -4.57 6.58 -19.83
CA ALA A 139 -5.10 7.60 -18.93
C ALA A 139 -6.16 7.06 -17.97
N ILE A 140 -7.09 6.22 -18.44
CA ILE A 140 -8.13 5.67 -17.58
C ILE A 140 -7.58 4.63 -16.60
N LEU A 141 -6.59 3.83 -17.03
CA LEU A 141 -5.87 2.89 -16.17
C LEU A 141 -5.10 3.62 -15.07
N LEU A 142 -4.30 4.63 -15.44
CA LEU A 142 -3.58 5.45 -14.46
C LEU A 142 -4.54 6.24 -13.57
N GLY A 143 -5.68 6.69 -14.09
CA GLY A 143 -6.77 7.25 -13.31
C GLY A 143 -7.22 6.29 -12.21
N ALA A 144 -7.49 5.03 -12.56
CA ALA A 144 -7.91 4.02 -11.59
C ALA A 144 -6.83 3.75 -10.54
N ILE A 145 -5.58 3.57 -10.97
CA ILE A 145 -4.44 3.37 -10.06
C ILE A 145 -4.31 4.55 -9.09
N SER A 146 -4.52 5.79 -9.55
CA SER A 146 -4.41 7.00 -8.72
C SER A 146 -5.37 7.06 -7.54
N SER A 147 -6.49 6.34 -7.63
CA SER A 147 -7.47 6.25 -6.55
C SER A 147 -6.93 5.49 -5.34
N ALA A 148 -5.90 4.64 -5.50
CA ALA A 148 -5.34 3.87 -4.40
C ALA A 148 -4.48 4.72 -3.44
N THR A 149 -4.56 4.38 -2.16
CA THR A 149 -3.83 5.00 -1.05
C THR A 149 -3.15 3.91 -0.23
N ALA A 150 -1.86 4.05 0.03
CA ALA A 150 -1.14 3.05 0.81
C ALA A 150 -1.32 3.27 2.31
N PRO A 151 -1.91 2.32 3.05
CA PRO A 151 -2.07 2.49 4.49
C PRO A 151 -0.72 2.43 5.20
N ALA A 152 0.18 1.54 4.78
CA ALA A 152 1.44 1.23 5.44
C ALA A 152 2.22 2.46 5.92
N ALA A 153 2.53 3.38 5.01
CA ALA A 153 3.35 4.54 5.31
C ALA A 153 2.63 5.50 6.27
N THR A 154 1.36 5.82 6.01
CA THR A 154 0.59 6.72 6.86
C THR A 154 0.33 6.11 8.24
N THR A 155 0.02 4.82 8.32
CA THR A 155 -0.17 4.13 9.60
C THR A 155 1.11 4.04 10.40
N ASP A 156 2.27 3.86 9.75
CA ASP A 156 3.55 3.87 10.44
C ASP A 156 3.79 5.22 11.13
N VAL A 157 3.54 6.34 10.43
CA VAL A 157 3.63 7.69 11.03
C VAL A 157 2.63 7.85 12.18
N LEU A 158 1.38 7.43 12.00
CA LEU A 158 0.37 7.53 13.06
C LEU A 158 0.76 6.73 14.31
N TRP A 159 1.39 5.57 14.14
CA TRP A 159 1.90 4.75 15.25
C TRP A 159 3.18 5.31 15.86
N GLU A 160 4.13 5.78 15.05
CA GLU A 160 5.38 6.42 15.49
C GLU A 160 5.06 7.58 16.45
N TYR A 161 4.10 8.43 16.07
CA TYR A 161 3.65 9.55 16.89
C TYR A 161 2.56 9.21 17.91
N LYS A 162 2.13 7.95 17.99
CA LYS A 162 1.04 7.47 18.88
C LYS A 162 -0.24 8.33 18.75
N ALA A 163 -0.52 8.78 17.53
CA ALA A 163 -1.61 9.70 17.23
C ALA A 163 -2.98 9.06 17.51
N LYS A 164 -3.89 9.84 18.11
CA LYS A 164 -5.27 9.41 18.40
C LYS A 164 -6.24 10.56 18.14
N GLY A 165 -7.46 10.23 17.75
CA GLY A 165 -8.54 11.19 17.61
C GLY A 165 -9.40 10.97 16.35
N PRO A 166 -10.28 11.93 16.03
CA PRO A 166 -11.17 11.84 14.87
C PRO A 166 -10.42 11.69 13.54
N LEU A 167 -9.30 12.40 13.36
CA LEU A 167 -8.47 12.32 12.16
C LEU A 167 -7.89 10.90 11.99
N THR A 168 -7.20 10.37 13.01
CA THR A 168 -6.61 9.02 12.97
C THR A 168 -7.66 7.96 12.63
N ARG A 169 -8.84 8.00 13.27
CA ARG A 169 -9.92 7.06 12.99
C ARG A 169 -10.44 7.17 11.56
N THR A 170 -10.57 8.40 11.06
CA THR A 170 -11.05 8.64 9.70
C THR A 170 -10.03 8.16 8.66
N VAL A 171 -8.74 8.44 8.87
CA VAL A 171 -7.66 7.94 8.00
C VAL A 171 -7.64 6.42 7.97
N LEU A 172 -7.62 5.76 9.14
CA LEU A 172 -7.61 4.29 9.20
C LEU A 172 -8.85 3.68 8.53
N GLY A 173 -10.03 4.26 8.77
CA GLY A 173 -11.27 3.81 8.15
C GLY A 173 -11.31 3.98 6.64
N ILE A 174 -10.82 5.10 6.11
CA ILE A 174 -10.79 5.36 4.66
C ILE A 174 -9.77 4.46 3.99
N VAL A 175 -8.52 4.45 4.45
CA VAL A 175 -7.47 3.69 3.75
C VAL A 175 -7.75 2.18 3.78
N ALA A 176 -8.49 1.71 4.79
CA ALA A 176 -8.93 0.33 4.82
C ALA A 176 -9.97 -0.06 3.77
N LEU A 177 -10.77 0.90 3.30
CA LEU A 177 -11.78 0.69 2.28
C LEU A 177 -11.27 1.10 0.89
N ASP A 178 -10.17 1.84 0.81
CA ASP A 178 -9.63 2.44 -0.41
C ASP A 178 -9.16 1.39 -1.42
N ASP A 179 -8.56 0.30 -0.96
CA ASP A 179 -8.14 -0.82 -1.82
C ASP A 179 -9.33 -1.42 -2.58
N GLY A 180 -10.48 -1.57 -1.92
CA GLY A 180 -11.69 -2.07 -2.55
C GLY A 180 -12.20 -1.15 -3.65
N LEU A 181 -12.17 0.18 -3.42
CA LEU A 181 -12.53 1.16 -4.45
C LEU A 181 -11.55 1.12 -5.62
N ALA A 182 -10.25 1.03 -5.36
CA ALA A 182 -9.22 0.99 -6.38
C ALA A 182 -9.35 -0.23 -7.30
N LEU A 183 -9.60 -1.42 -6.75
CA LEU A 183 -9.85 -2.64 -7.54
C LEU A 183 -11.08 -2.48 -8.44
N LEU A 184 -12.18 -1.93 -7.90
CA LEU A 184 -13.41 -1.70 -8.67
C LEU A 184 -13.18 -0.71 -9.82
N LEU A 185 -12.50 0.40 -9.54
CA LEU A 185 -12.18 1.40 -10.56
C LEU A 185 -11.23 0.84 -11.63
N PHE A 186 -10.23 0.06 -11.22
CA PHE A 186 -9.26 -0.52 -12.14
C PHE A 186 -9.87 -1.55 -13.08
N ALA A 187 -10.82 -2.34 -12.57
CA ALA A 187 -11.54 -3.29 -13.39
C ALA A 187 -12.40 -2.63 -14.47
N ILE A 188 -13.14 -1.58 -14.08
CA ILE A 188 -13.94 -0.78 -15.00
C ILE A 188 -13.01 -0.11 -16.03
N ALA A 189 -11.91 0.49 -15.56
CA ALA A 189 -10.92 1.14 -16.42
C ALA A 189 -10.28 0.16 -17.41
N SER A 190 -9.90 -1.05 -16.96
CA SER A 190 -9.31 -2.09 -17.80
C SER A 190 -10.27 -2.56 -18.88
N SER A 191 -11.55 -2.76 -18.51
CA SER A 191 -12.61 -3.08 -19.48
C SER A 191 -12.75 -1.99 -20.53
N VAL A 192 -12.82 -0.73 -20.12
CA VAL A 192 -12.93 0.40 -21.05
C VAL A 192 -11.68 0.54 -21.93
N ALA A 193 -10.48 0.36 -21.36
CA ALA A 193 -9.21 0.42 -22.08
C ALA A 193 -9.11 -0.68 -23.15
N ALA A 194 -9.52 -1.91 -22.85
CA ALA A 194 -9.57 -3.01 -23.80
C ALA A 194 -10.55 -2.72 -24.95
N SER A 195 -11.73 -2.17 -24.63
CA SER A 195 -12.73 -1.74 -25.62
C SER A 195 -12.16 -0.72 -26.61
N LEU A 196 -11.45 0.30 -26.09
CA LEU A 196 -10.84 1.34 -26.90
C LEU A 196 -9.77 0.78 -27.85
N MET A 197 -9.06 -0.26 -27.42
CA MET A 197 -8.07 -0.97 -28.24
C MET A 197 -8.67 -1.89 -29.29
N GLY A 198 -9.97 -2.17 -29.23
CA GLY A 198 -10.67 -3.02 -30.20
C GLY A 198 -10.68 -4.51 -29.83
N ASP A 199 -10.32 -4.86 -28.59
CA ASP A 199 -10.47 -6.22 -28.08
C ASP A 199 -11.94 -6.54 -27.79
N SER A 200 -12.35 -7.78 -28.07
CA SER A 200 -13.70 -8.24 -27.77
C SER A 200 -13.92 -8.26 -26.26
N LEU A 201 -14.80 -7.40 -25.77
CA LEU A 201 -15.12 -7.30 -24.35
C LEU A 201 -15.83 -8.55 -23.84
N ASN A 202 -15.19 -9.26 -22.92
CA ASN A 202 -15.89 -10.17 -22.04
C ASN A 202 -16.37 -9.39 -20.79
N ILE A 203 -17.41 -8.57 -20.96
CA ILE A 203 -17.94 -7.67 -19.92
C ILE A 203 -18.22 -8.41 -18.60
N LEU A 204 -18.66 -9.67 -18.70
CA LEU A 204 -18.89 -10.54 -17.55
C LEU A 204 -17.60 -10.81 -16.78
N GLU A 205 -16.49 -11.07 -17.44
CA GLU A 205 -15.19 -11.34 -16.83
C GLU A 205 -14.62 -10.08 -16.15
N SER A 206 -14.67 -8.93 -16.82
CA SER A 206 -14.19 -7.65 -16.26
C SER A 206 -14.91 -7.22 -14.98
N ILE A 207 -16.18 -7.60 -14.80
CA ILE A 207 -16.96 -7.27 -13.60
C ILE A 207 -16.87 -8.40 -12.56
N PHE A 208 -16.82 -9.66 -13.00
CA PHE A 208 -16.80 -10.80 -12.09
C PHE A 208 -15.48 -10.94 -11.35
N THR A 209 -14.34 -10.78 -12.02
CA THR A 209 -13.01 -10.96 -11.43
C THR A 209 -12.77 -10.09 -10.18
N PRO A 210 -13.02 -8.77 -10.19
CA PRO A 210 -12.83 -7.92 -9.00
C PRO A 210 -13.84 -8.20 -7.91
N ILE A 211 -15.09 -8.54 -8.26
CA ILE A 211 -16.10 -8.94 -7.27
C ILE A 211 -15.65 -10.23 -6.59
N TYR A 212 -15.16 -11.20 -7.36
CA TYR A 212 -14.59 -12.44 -6.85
C TYR A 212 -13.38 -12.17 -5.95
N GLU A 213 -12.45 -11.32 -6.38
CA GLU A 213 -11.29 -10.92 -5.57
C GLU A 213 -11.71 -10.29 -4.25
N ILE A 214 -12.64 -9.33 -4.27
CA ILE A 214 -13.11 -8.63 -3.07
C ILE A 214 -13.86 -9.60 -2.16
N VAL A 215 -14.91 -10.26 -2.66
CA VAL A 215 -15.76 -11.15 -1.85
C VAL A 215 -14.96 -12.35 -1.34
N GLY A 216 -14.14 -12.96 -2.19
CA GLY A 216 -13.27 -14.07 -1.81
C GLY A 216 -12.26 -13.68 -0.73
N SER A 217 -11.62 -12.50 -0.85
CA SER A 217 -10.70 -11.99 0.17
C SER A 217 -11.41 -11.74 1.51
N LEU A 218 -12.61 -11.14 1.46
CA LEU A 218 -13.42 -10.90 2.67
C LEU A 218 -13.81 -12.22 3.35
N MET A 219 -14.27 -13.20 2.57
CA MET A 219 -14.66 -14.51 3.09
C MET A 219 -13.46 -15.27 3.70
N LEU A 220 -12.33 -15.31 2.99
CA LEU A 220 -11.12 -15.97 3.47
C LEU A 220 -10.61 -15.32 4.76
N GLY A 221 -10.51 -13.98 4.78
CA GLY A 221 -10.07 -13.24 5.95
C GLY A 221 -11.01 -13.43 7.15
N PHE A 222 -12.33 -13.46 6.92
CA PHE A 222 -13.31 -13.74 7.96
C PHE A 222 -13.15 -15.15 8.55
N LEU A 223 -13.02 -16.17 7.70
CA LEU A 223 -12.86 -17.55 8.15
C LEU A 223 -11.59 -17.71 9.01
N LEU A 224 -10.46 -17.21 8.53
CA LEU A 224 -9.19 -17.29 9.25
C LEU A 224 -9.17 -16.44 10.52
N GLY A 225 -9.77 -15.24 10.50
CA GLY A 225 -9.91 -14.40 11.68
C GLY A 225 -10.82 -15.04 12.74
N PHE A 226 -11.86 -15.77 12.33
CA PHE A 226 -12.69 -16.56 13.22
C PHE A 226 -11.91 -17.71 13.87
N PHE A 227 -11.09 -18.45 13.10
CA PHE A 227 -10.20 -19.48 13.64
C PHE A 227 -9.19 -18.90 14.64
N MET A 228 -8.58 -17.77 14.31
CA MET A 228 -7.69 -17.04 15.21
C MET A 228 -8.40 -16.66 16.52
N GLY A 229 -9.64 -16.14 16.42
CA GLY A 229 -10.46 -15.81 17.59
C GLY A 229 -10.73 -17.01 18.51
N LYS A 230 -10.84 -18.24 17.95
CA LYS A 230 -10.94 -19.47 18.76
C LYS A 230 -9.63 -19.81 19.45
N ILE A 231 -8.49 -19.65 18.77
CA ILE A 231 -7.15 -19.91 19.34
C ILE A 231 -6.88 -18.94 20.51
N LEU A 232 -7.19 -17.65 20.35
CA LEU A 232 -7.04 -16.65 21.42
C LEU A 232 -7.88 -16.92 22.67
N LYS A 233 -8.95 -17.73 22.55
CA LYS A 233 -9.73 -18.18 23.71
C LYS A 233 -9.16 -19.45 24.35
N ARG A 234 -8.37 -20.24 23.61
CA ARG A 234 -7.85 -21.54 24.04
C ARG A 234 -6.47 -21.42 24.70
N TYR A 235 -5.63 -20.54 24.18
CA TYR A 235 -4.25 -20.35 24.63
C TYR A 235 -4.09 -19.01 25.33
N ASN A 236 -3.21 -18.96 26.33
CA ASN A 236 -2.92 -17.75 27.11
C ASN A 236 -1.44 -17.38 27.07
N GLU A 237 -0.58 -18.23 26.50
CA GLU A 237 0.86 -18.00 26.43
C GLU A 237 1.21 -17.10 25.23
N ASP A 238 1.84 -15.95 25.50
CA ASP A 238 2.19 -14.93 24.49
C ASP A 238 2.99 -15.51 23.31
N ASP A 239 3.97 -16.37 23.59
CA ASP A 239 4.81 -16.99 22.54
C ASP A 239 3.97 -17.85 21.60
N LYS A 240 3.03 -18.65 22.14
CA LYS A 240 2.15 -19.50 21.33
C LYS A 240 1.19 -18.64 20.51
N ILE A 241 0.62 -17.62 21.13
CA ILE A 241 -0.28 -16.67 20.46
C ILE A 241 0.44 -16.01 19.28
N LEU A 242 1.66 -15.53 19.47
CA LEU A 242 2.45 -14.92 18.41
C LEU A 242 2.71 -15.89 17.25
N VAL A 243 3.16 -17.12 17.56
CA VAL A 243 3.46 -18.15 16.54
C VAL A 243 2.20 -18.55 15.77
N PHE A 244 1.09 -18.84 16.46
CA PHE A 244 -0.19 -19.14 15.78
C PHE A 244 -0.64 -17.98 14.91
N SER A 245 -0.42 -16.74 15.35
CA SER A 245 -0.88 -15.58 14.62
C SER A 245 -0.13 -15.36 13.33
N ILE A 246 1.21 -15.42 13.40
CA ILE A 246 2.06 -15.36 12.22
C ILE A 246 1.74 -16.51 11.27
N GLY A 247 1.56 -17.73 11.80
CA GLY A 247 1.23 -18.91 11.00
C GLY A 247 -0.10 -18.78 10.26
N ILE A 248 -1.14 -18.26 10.91
CA ILE A 248 -2.46 -18.06 10.29
C ILE A 248 -2.44 -16.92 9.29
N VAL A 249 -1.73 -15.82 9.57
CA VAL A 249 -1.55 -14.75 8.59
C VAL A 249 -0.87 -15.32 7.36
N LEU A 250 0.30 -15.95 7.48
CA LEU A 250 1.02 -16.57 6.36
C LEU A 250 0.17 -17.58 5.58
N THR A 251 -0.58 -18.42 6.29
CA THR A 251 -1.52 -19.37 5.66
C THR A 251 -2.58 -18.62 4.84
N GLY A 252 -3.12 -17.52 5.38
CA GLY A 252 -4.06 -16.67 4.68
C GLY A 252 -3.48 -15.97 3.46
N LEU A 253 -2.24 -15.47 3.53
CA LEU A 253 -1.56 -14.86 2.39
C LEU A 253 -1.32 -15.91 1.29
N GLY A 254 -0.88 -17.12 1.66
CA GLY A 254 -0.65 -18.21 0.73
C GLY A 254 -1.95 -18.68 0.06
N LEU A 255 -3.03 -18.86 0.82
CA LEU A 255 -4.34 -19.21 0.28
C LEU A 255 -4.90 -18.10 -0.62
N ALA A 256 -4.75 -16.83 -0.22
CA ALA A 256 -5.15 -15.70 -1.04
C ALA A 256 -4.40 -15.69 -2.38
N ALA A 257 -3.08 -15.87 -2.37
CA ALA A 257 -2.27 -15.96 -3.58
C ALA A 257 -2.68 -17.15 -4.47
N LEU A 258 -2.89 -18.33 -3.89
CA LEU A 258 -3.33 -19.53 -4.62
C LEU A 258 -4.71 -19.35 -5.29
N MET A 259 -5.62 -18.64 -4.62
CA MET A 259 -6.98 -18.39 -5.10
C MET A 259 -7.07 -17.13 -5.98
N SER A 260 -5.95 -16.46 -6.27
CA SER A 260 -5.89 -15.16 -6.96
C SER A 260 -6.78 -14.10 -6.31
N LEU A 261 -6.73 -14.00 -4.99
CA LEU A 261 -7.44 -13.03 -4.17
C LEU A 261 -6.51 -11.89 -3.74
N ASN A 262 -7.09 -10.78 -3.32
CA ASN A 262 -6.32 -9.65 -2.80
C ASN A 262 -5.75 -9.97 -1.41
N ILE A 263 -4.43 -10.18 -1.37
CA ILE A 263 -3.64 -10.55 -0.18
C ILE A 263 -3.81 -9.53 0.95
N LEU A 264 -3.80 -8.24 0.63
CA LEU A 264 -3.89 -7.17 1.63
C LEU A 264 -5.29 -7.13 2.24
N LEU A 265 -6.33 -7.17 1.40
CA LEU A 265 -7.73 -7.18 1.85
C LEU A 265 -8.06 -8.41 2.69
N ALA A 266 -7.55 -9.59 2.33
CA ALA A 266 -7.72 -10.81 3.12
C ALA A 266 -7.08 -10.68 4.51
N ALA A 267 -5.85 -10.17 4.58
CA ALA A 267 -5.16 -9.95 5.85
C ALA A 267 -5.84 -8.87 6.72
N MET A 268 -6.28 -7.78 6.11
CA MET A 268 -7.04 -6.72 6.79
C MET A 268 -8.34 -7.29 7.37
N THR A 269 -9.10 -8.05 6.57
CA THR A 269 -10.36 -8.64 7.02
C THR A 269 -10.14 -9.63 8.17
N MET A 270 -9.03 -10.36 8.15
CA MET A 270 -8.62 -11.20 9.28
C MET A 270 -8.41 -10.36 10.56
N GLY A 271 -7.70 -9.24 10.46
CA GLY A 271 -7.50 -8.30 11.57
C GLY A 271 -8.81 -7.72 12.10
N VAL A 272 -9.70 -7.27 11.20
CA VAL A 272 -11.04 -6.78 11.53
C VAL A 272 -11.84 -7.85 12.27
N THR A 273 -11.80 -9.07 11.78
CA THR A 273 -12.56 -10.18 12.38
C THR A 273 -12.06 -10.48 13.80
N VAL A 274 -10.75 -10.51 14.00
CA VAL A 274 -10.14 -10.80 15.32
C VAL A 274 -10.44 -9.71 16.34
N VAL A 275 -10.28 -8.43 15.98
CA VAL A 275 -10.53 -7.32 16.93
C VAL A 275 -11.99 -7.29 17.39
N ASN A 276 -12.92 -7.68 16.51
CA ASN A 276 -14.35 -7.64 16.81
C ASN A 276 -14.87 -8.91 17.50
N LEU A 277 -14.33 -10.10 17.21
CA LEU A 277 -14.74 -11.34 17.88
C LEU A 277 -14.11 -11.52 19.27
N SER A 278 -12.92 -10.95 19.50
CA SER A 278 -12.14 -11.11 20.74
C SER A 278 -11.57 -9.77 21.23
N PRO A 279 -12.40 -8.79 21.61
CA PRO A 279 -11.97 -7.40 21.87
C PRO A 279 -10.99 -7.21 23.04
N TYR A 280 -10.97 -8.14 24.00
CA TYR A 280 -10.03 -8.10 25.12
C TYR A 280 -8.67 -8.67 24.74
N ARG A 281 -8.64 -9.92 24.24
CA ARG A 281 -7.41 -10.65 23.86
C ARG A 281 -6.74 -10.10 22.61
N SER A 282 -7.50 -9.51 21.68
CA SER A 282 -6.93 -8.91 20.48
C SER A 282 -5.93 -7.78 20.79
N LYS A 283 -6.13 -7.03 21.88
CA LYS A 283 -5.16 -5.98 22.28
C LYS A 283 -3.79 -6.55 22.62
N GLU A 284 -3.76 -7.68 23.33
CA GLU A 284 -2.52 -8.39 23.66
C GLU A 284 -1.86 -8.91 22.39
N LEU A 285 -2.64 -9.56 21.52
CA LEU A 285 -2.16 -10.04 20.22
C LEU A 285 -1.54 -8.93 19.37
N PHE A 286 -2.26 -7.85 19.10
CA PHE A 286 -1.76 -6.79 18.23
C PHE A 286 -0.53 -6.08 18.82
N LYS A 287 -0.41 -6.03 20.15
CA LYS A 287 0.82 -5.55 20.82
C LYS A 287 2.00 -6.49 20.61
N LEU A 288 1.80 -7.80 20.70
CA LEU A 288 2.85 -8.80 20.42
C LEU A 288 3.32 -8.69 18.98
N ILE A 289 2.39 -8.60 18.03
CA ILE A 289 2.73 -8.41 16.61
C ILE A 289 3.45 -7.08 16.40
N GLN A 290 2.96 -5.98 16.97
CA GLN A 290 3.60 -4.66 16.85
C GLN A 290 5.05 -4.66 17.33
N ASN A 291 5.38 -5.45 18.34
CA ASN A 291 6.76 -5.59 18.83
C ASN A 291 7.63 -6.45 17.89
N PHE A 292 7.02 -7.36 17.12
CA PHE A 292 7.70 -8.26 16.20
C PHE A 292 7.88 -7.69 14.78
N THR A 293 6.96 -6.83 14.33
CA THR A 293 6.95 -6.27 12.97
C THR A 293 8.03 -5.23 12.61
N PRO A 294 8.75 -4.52 13.53
CA PRO A 294 9.67 -3.47 13.11
C PRO A 294 10.76 -3.90 12.11
N PRO A 295 11.46 -5.04 12.29
CA PRO A 295 12.42 -5.52 11.29
C PRO A 295 11.77 -5.82 9.93
N ILE A 296 10.52 -6.29 9.94
CA ILE A 296 9.77 -6.61 8.73
C ILE A 296 9.49 -5.33 7.94
N TYR A 297 9.04 -4.26 8.62
CA TYR A 297 8.72 -2.99 7.98
C TYR A 297 9.97 -2.31 7.42
N ILE A 298 11.08 -2.34 8.16
CA ILE A 298 12.35 -1.78 7.69
C ILE A 298 12.78 -2.47 6.40
N LEU A 299 12.81 -3.80 6.39
CA LEU A 299 13.18 -4.56 5.18
C LEU A 299 12.23 -4.28 4.03
N PHE A 300 10.91 -4.29 4.26
CA PHE A 300 9.92 -4.00 3.24
C PHE A 300 10.14 -2.63 2.60
N PHE A 301 10.29 -1.57 3.39
CA PHE A 301 10.47 -0.22 2.85
C PHE A 301 11.83 -0.02 2.18
N VAL A 302 12.90 -0.68 2.65
CA VAL A 302 14.20 -0.70 1.96
C VAL A 302 14.08 -1.42 0.62
N LEU A 303 13.40 -2.57 0.55
CA LEU A 303 13.18 -3.31 -0.69
C LEU A 303 12.30 -2.53 -1.68
N VAL A 304 11.28 -1.83 -1.21
CA VAL A 304 10.47 -0.91 -2.02
C VAL A 304 11.35 0.20 -2.61
N GLY A 305 12.22 0.82 -1.80
CA GLY A 305 13.18 1.80 -2.29
C GLY A 305 14.16 1.22 -3.32
N ALA A 306 14.59 -0.03 -3.13
CA ALA A 306 15.55 -0.69 -4.02
C ALA A 306 14.96 -1.05 -5.39
N LYS A 307 13.64 -1.27 -5.47
CA LYS A 307 12.89 -1.49 -6.72
C LYS A 307 12.79 -0.24 -7.60
N LEU A 308 12.92 0.95 -7.02
CA LEU A 308 12.79 2.19 -7.79
C LEU A 308 13.97 2.31 -8.76
N ASN A 309 13.67 2.25 -10.05
CA ASN A 309 14.62 2.51 -11.13
C ASN A 309 14.31 3.87 -11.77
N VAL A 310 15.13 4.89 -11.46
CA VAL A 310 15.03 6.23 -12.04
C VAL A 310 15.93 6.42 -13.27
N GLN A 311 16.75 5.41 -13.62
CA GLN A 311 17.68 5.50 -14.75
C GLN A 311 16.94 5.19 -16.07
N GLY A 312 17.02 6.11 -17.05
CA GLY A 312 16.48 5.90 -18.40
C GLY A 312 15.05 6.39 -18.66
N MET A 313 14.47 7.21 -17.78
CA MET A 313 13.15 7.81 -18.04
C MET A 313 13.24 8.86 -19.16
N SER A 314 12.46 8.68 -20.22
CA SER A 314 12.36 9.69 -21.29
C SER A 314 11.70 10.97 -20.77
N LEU A 315 11.96 12.09 -21.45
CA LEU A 315 11.35 13.39 -21.10
C LEU A 315 9.82 13.31 -21.08
N SER A 316 9.22 12.58 -22.03
CA SER A 316 7.76 12.36 -22.10
C SER A 316 7.23 11.61 -20.87
N VAL A 317 7.93 10.58 -20.41
CA VAL A 317 7.55 9.84 -19.19
C VAL A 317 7.67 10.73 -17.96
N ILE A 318 8.68 11.61 -17.89
CA ILE A 318 8.83 12.57 -16.78
C ILE A 318 7.65 13.55 -16.74
N PHE A 319 7.22 14.09 -17.89
CA PHE A 319 6.05 14.97 -17.97
C PHE A 319 4.76 14.25 -17.58
N LEU A 320 4.55 13.02 -18.06
CA LEU A 320 3.39 12.22 -17.67
C LEU A 320 3.41 11.86 -16.17
N LEU A 321 4.57 11.56 -15.60
CA LEU A 321 4.72 11.33 -14.17
C LEU A 321 4.39 12.59 -13.36
N ALA A 322 4.88 13.76 -13.80
CA ALA A 322 4.55 15.03 -13.16
C ALA A 322 3.04 15.33 -13.24
N ALA A 323 2.41 15.09 -14.40
CA ALA A 323 0.97 15.21 -14.58
C ALA A 323 0.18 14.26 -13.67
N TYR A 324 0.62 13.00 -13.58
CA TYR A 324 0.03 12.00 -12.70
C TYR A 324 0.12 12.43 -11.23
N LEU A 325 1.31 12.80 -10.77
CA LEU A 325 1.54 13.19 -9.37
C LEU A 325 0.74 14.44 -9.00
N THR A 326 0.76 15.47 -9.85
CA THR A 326 0.01 16.72 -9.61
C THR A 326 -1.49 16.47 -9.65
N GLY A 327 -1.98 15.76 -10.67
CA GLY A 327 -3.39 15.40 -10.80
C GLY A 327 -3.91 14.58 -9.63
N ARG A 328 -3.16 13.55 -9.23
CA ARG A 328 -3.50 12.71 -8.09
C ARG A 328 -3.55 13.53 -6.80
N THR A 329 -2.52 14.35 -6.57
CA THR A 329 -2.44 15.21 -5.38
C THR A 329 -3.64 16.13 -5.29
N LEU A 330 -3.94 16.87 -6.36
CA LEU A 330 -5.05 17.81 -6.38
C LEU A 330 -6.39 17.10 -6.27
N GLY A 331 -6.58 16.01 -7.01
CA GLY A 331 -7.80 15.19 -6.99
C GLY A 331 -8.10 14.62 -5.61
N LYS A 332 -7.14 13.91 -5.00
CA LYS A 332 -7.26 13.37 -3.63
C LYS A 332 -7.49 14.49 -2.62
N MET A 333 -6.70 15.57 -2.65
CA MET A 333 -6.82 16.64 -1.65
C MET A 333 -8.17 17.37 -1.72
N TYR A 334 -8.61 17.70 -2.93
CA TYR A 334 -9.90 18.35 -3.14
C TYR A 334 -11.04 17.41 -2.78
N GLY A 335 -11.02 16.17 -3.29
CA GLY A 335 -12.06 15.17 -3.05
C GLY A 335 -12.17 14.80 -1.56
N ALA A 336 -11.05 14.64 -0.85
CA ALA A 336 -11.04 14.35 0.58
C ALA A 336 -11.61 15.53 1.39
N SER A 337 -11.20 16.76 1.08
CA SER A 337 -11.73 17.97 1.74
C SER A 337 -13.23 18.14 1.48
N PHE A 338 -13.64 17.94 0.23
CA PHE A 338 -15.02 18.08 -0.21
C PHE A 338 -15.91 17.01 0.42
N GLY A 339 -15.50 15.73 0.35
CA GLY A 339 -16.19 14.62 0.99
C GLY A 339 -16.27 14.77 2.50
N ALA A 340 -15.21 15.29 3.15
CA ALA A 340 -15.22 15.55 4.59
C ALA A 340 -16.21 16.65 4.98
N LYS A 341 -16.32 17.72 4.18
CA LYS A 341 -17.35 18.76 4.38
C LYS A 341 -18.75 18.21 4.15
N LEU A 342 -18.96 17.48 3.05
CA LEU A 342 -20.26 16.91 2.67
C LEU A 342 -20.79 15.92 3.71
N SER A 343 -19.89 15.16 4.33
CA SER A 343 -20.23 14.16 5.34
C SER A 343 -20.38 14.72 6.77
N GLY A 344 -20.18 16.03 6.96
CA GLY A 344 -20.27 16.66 8.28
C GLY A 344 -19.12 16.31 9.22
N ALA A 345 -17.93 15.98 8.69
CA ALA A 345 -16.78 15.63 9.49
C ALA A 345 -16.26 16.84 10.31
N PRO A 346 -15.57 16.61 11.44
CA PRO A 346 -14.98 17.69 12.24
C PRO A 346 -14.01 18.56 11.42
N ALA A 347 -13.88 19.84 11.78
CA ALA A 347 -12.98 20.78 11.09
C ALA A 347 -11.52 20.30 11.04
N THR A 348 -11.07 19.57 12.07
CA THR A 348 -9.74 18.95 12.10
C THR A 348 -9.56 17.87 11.03
N VAL A 349 -10.62 17.12 10.72
CA VAL A 349 -10.64 16.13 9.64
C VAL A 349 -10.65 16.86 8.29
N ILE A 350 -11.56 17.82 8.09
CA ILE A 350 -11.66 18.58 6.83
C ILE A 350 -10.32 19.23 6.45
N LYS A 351 -9.61 19.80 7.42
CA LYS A 351 -8.36 20.52 7.18
C LYS A 351 -7.16 19.58 6.92
N ASN A 352 -7.06 18.48 7.67
CA ASN A 352 -5.82 17.69 7.70
C ASN A 352 -5.91 16.34 6.98
N LEU A 353 -7.12 15.80 6.76
CA LEU A 353 -7.31 14.54 6.06
C LEU A 353 -6.65 14.49 4.66
N PRO A 354 -6.74 15.55 3.83
CA PRO A 354 -6.04 15.60 2.54
C PRO A 354 -4.55 15.27 2.61
N LEU A 355 -3.88 15.68 3.69
CA LEU A 355 -2.44 15.48 3.87
C LEU A 355 -2.10 14.03 4.27
N CYS A 356 -3.07 13.30 4.83
CA CYS A 356 -2.89 11.93 5.28
C CYS A 356 -3.11 10.88 4.17
N LEU A 357 -3.75 11.27 3.06
CA LEU A 357 -4.17 10.36 1.98
C LEU A 357 -3.25 10.48 0.74
N PHE A 358 -2.05 11.01 0.94
CA PHE A 358 -1.08 11.21 -0.13
C PHE A 358 -0.28 9.94 -0.49
N SER A 359 -0.09 9.02 0.47
CA SER A 359 0.75 7.85 0.27
C SER A 359 0.19 6.91 -0.81
N GLN A 360 1.06 6.31 -1.62
CA GLN A 360 0.72 5.28 -2.61
C GLN A 360 1.83 4.24 -2.64
N ALA A 361 1.48 2.95 -2.71
CA ALA A 361 2.43 1.83 -2.66
C ALA A 361 1.72 0.54 -3.14
N GLY A 362 1.70 -0.51 -2.31
CA GLY A 362 1.38 -1.90 -2.66
C GLY A 362 0.29 -2.12 -3.70
N VAL A 363 -0.95 -1.68 -3.45
CA VAL A 363 -2.06 -1.91 -4.39
C VAL A 363 -1.85 -1.24 -5.74
N ALA A 364 -1.28 -0.04 -5.76
CA ALA A 364 -0.98 0.67 -7.00
C ALA A 364 0.18 0.06 -7.81
N ILE A 365 1.02 -0.77 -7.17
CA ILE A 365 2.10 -1.51 -7.84
C ILE A 365 1.57 -2.88 -8.32
N GLY A 366 0.59 -3.44 -7.62
CA GLY A 366 -0.03 -4.72 -7.97
C GLY A 366 -1.08 -4.61 -9.08
N LEU A 367 -1.76 -3.47 -9.19
CA LEU A 367 -2.59 -3.05 -10.33
C LEU A 367 -1.70 -2.50 -11.44
#